data_AF-A0AAD9AM67-F1
#
_entry.id   AF-A0AAD9AM67-F1
#
_cell.length_a   1.000
_cell.length_b   1.000
_cell.length_c   1.000
_cell.angle_alpha   90.00
_cell.angle_beta   90.00
_cell.angle_gamma   90.00
#
_symmetry.space_group_name_H-M   'P 1'
#
loop_
_entity.id
_entity.type
_entity.pdbx_description
1 polymer ?
#
loop_
_entity_poly.entity_id
_entity_poly.type
_entity_poly.pdbx_seq_one_letter_code
_entity_poly.pdbx_strand_id
1 'polypeptide(L)'
;MEAAKVKEDPLPDPKDLIRDRKIAYEAYLDSLASRPSMFAREVAGWFSSRPELIADEKGRSLPLKADYHASGAILDAAQSAIKAAAFSSYADQLLSRLDSAGSDKLRKSIILQELSNVAHLDYVRLQSLLKRQLTRDSKLFKRVSNGVDAVGNPNIKLKGKPQDVQNSEPPLHILLRLCQPETTPQKAHGWIEQLSKLYLKTDFDKYGATLPRDAFETMGLLSLSAAMNLSLAQKGPVPSRKKAQFFVTRAQELEAELNRLKKDLGPVLTKKVLDNGLTDGALERLDEIVAEKVGARLAFLYEDLIQDNFAYLDKQYDHAKANGETDWTALAVEPQESSEELVESRKQRDNAREPVPAPPTIEVEYEDMVETFKNLIGQSESGKAVGWPAFNRAVKELEFNLIRTADGLNHAFESSKYGCKLLVVSPPYRGKFEGDSALVLGRRLNKAYGWTEDTFYEEDPGKYLDETYSGPDSGSDWESDD
;
A
#
# COMPACT_ATOMS: atom_id res chain seq x y z
N MET A 1 38.80 17.92 -19.27
CA MET A 1 37.52 17.83 -18.56
C MET A 1 37.36 16.40 -18.09
N GLU A 2 37.35 16.15 -16.79
CA GLU A 2 36.92 14.84 -16.28
C GLU A 2 35.40 14.74 -16.42
N ALA A 3 34.89 13.54 -16.73
CA ALA A 3 33.45 13.29 -16.67
C ALA A 3 33.05 13.31 -15.19
N ALA A 4 32.26 14.31 -14.79
CA ALA A 4 31.69 14.34 -13.46
C ALA A 4 30.89 13.05 -13.22
N LYS A 5 31.31 12.24 -12.25
CA LYS A 5 30.51 11.10 -11.81
C LYS A 5 29.18 11.65 -11.35
N VAL A 6 28.11 11.29 -12.06
CA VAL A 6 26.76 11.38 -11.53
C VAL A 6 26.78 10.62 -10.21
N LYS A 7 26.56 11.32 -9.09
CA LYS A 7 26.27 10.64 -7.83
C LYS A 7 25.00 9.84 -8.07
N GLU A 8 25.02 8.55 -7.72
CA GLU A 8 23.79 7.78 -7.64
C GLU A 8 22.89 8.49 -6.62
N ASP A 9 21.70 8.93 -7.06
CA ASP A 9 20.74 9.59 -6.16
C ASP A 9 20.43 8.60 -5.02
N PRO A 10 20.65 8.99 -3.76
CA PRO A 10 20.54 8.06 -2.65
C PRO A 10 19.10 7.57 -2.52
N LEU A 11 18.94 6.25 -2.42
CA LEU A 11 17.66 5.64 -2.05
C LEU A 11 17.14 6.30 -0.76
N PRO A 12 15.86 6.74 -0.71
CA PRO A 12 15.26 7.28 0.50
C PRO A 12 15.43 6.33 1.69
N ASP A 13 15.51 6.86 2.92
CA ASP A 13 15.76 5.99 4.06
C ASP A 13 14.62 4.94 4.20
N PRO A 14 14.94 3.65 4.42
CA PRO A 14 13.93 2.63 4.66
C PRO A 14 12.86 3.04 5.68
N LYS A 15 13.23 3.83 6.70
CA LYS A 15 12.30 4.30 7.73
C LYS A 15 11.17 5.13 7.17
N ASP A 16 11.53 6.24 6.53
CA ASP A 16 10.56 7.20 6.02
C ASP A 16 9.74 6.57 4.86
N LEU A 17 10.36 5.71 4.05
CA LEU A 17 9.68 4.92 3.02
C LEU A 17 8.67 3.90 3.60
N ILE A 18 8.99 3.22 4.71
CA ILE A 18 8.08 2.28 5.38
C ILE A 18 6.92 3.03 6.04
N ARG A 19 7.20 4.16 6.70
CA ARG A 19 6.19 4.98 7.39
C ARG A 19 5.20 5.61 6.41
N ASP A 20 5.70 6.15 5.31
CA ASP A 20 4.88 6.67 4.21
C ASP A 20 4.02 5.57 3.55
N ARG A 21 4.60 4.38 3.32
CA ARG A 21 3.88 3.20 2.80
C ARG A 21 2.79 2.71 3.75
N LYS A 22 3.00 2.77 5.06
CA LYS A 22 1.97 2.50 6.09
C LYS A 22 0.82 3.50 5.96
N ILE A 23 1.11 4.79 5.97
CA ILE A 23 0.10 5.85 5.87
C ILE A 23 -0.71 5.72 4.56
N ALA A 24 -0.05 5.37 3.45
CA ALA A 24 -0.71 5.11 2.17
C ALA A 24 -1.67 3.90 2.21
N TYR A 25 -1.27 2.78 2.81
CA TYR A 25 -2.14 1.59 2.89
C TYR A 25 -3.25 1.72 3.92
N GLU A 26 -3.02 2.41 5.04
CA GLU A 26 -4.09 2.76 5.97
C GLU A 26 -5.11 3.69 5.29
N ALA A 27 -4.68 4.79 4.66
CA ALA A 27 -5.60 5.70 3.97
C ALA A 27 -6.40 5.00 2.85
N TYR A 28 -5.82 4.00 2.19
CA TYR A 28 -6.52 3.15 1.23
C TYR A 28 -7.58 2.26 1.90
N LEU A 29 -7.24 1.59 3.02
CA LEU A 29 -8.17 0.78 3.80
C LEU A 29 -9.31 1.62 4.38
N ASP A 30 -8.99 2.78 4.97
CA ASP A 30 -9.94 3.78 5.47
C ASP A 30 -10.90 4.24 4.35
N SER A 31 -10.40 4.34 3.10
CA SER A 31 -11.21 4.70 1.92
C SER A 31 -12.16 3.59 1.48
N LEU A 32 -11.72 2.32 1.50
CA LEU A 32 -12.58 1.18 1.21
C LEU A 32 -13.68 1.01 2.28
N ALA A 33 -13.33 1.14 3.56
CA ALA A 33 -14.25 0.97 4.68
C ALA A 33 -15.34 2.05 4.75
N SER A 34 -15.06 3.28 4.29
CA SER A 34 -16.00 4.41 4.36
C SER A 34 -16.58 4.86 3.01
N ARG A 35 -16.25 4.19 1.89
CA ARG A 35 -16.92 4.41 0.60
C ARG A 35 -17.39 3.09 -0.02
N PRO A 36 -18.66 2.71 0.21
CA PRO A 36 -19.30 1.54 -0.40
C PRO A 36 -19.08 1.40 -1.92
N SER A 37 -19.11 2.51 -2.67
CA SER A 37 -18.90 2.54 -4.13
C SER A 37 -17.44 2.31 -4.57
N MET A 38 -16.46 2.56 -3.70
CA MET A 38 -15.06 2.22 -3.91
C MET A 38 -14.84 0.72 -3.63
N PHE A 39 -15.31 0.22 -2.48
CA PHE A 39 -15.18 -1.20 -2.16
C PHE A 39 -15.91 -2.10 -3.16
N ALA A 40 -17.11 -1.73 -3.63
CA ALA A 40 -17.81 -2.46 -4.69
C ALA A 40 -17.01 -2.56 -6.00
N ARG A 41 -16.23 -1.53 -6.33
CA ARG A 41 -15.36 -1.49 -7.52
C ARG A 41 -14.13 -2.37 -7.36
N GLU A 42 -13.51 -2.34 -6.17
CA GLU A 42 -12.41 -3.25 -5.82
C GLU A 42 -12.90 -4.70 -5.92
N VAL A 43 -14.03 -5.05 -5.28
CA VAL A 43 -14.66 -6.37 -5.39
C VAL A 43 -14.93 -6.77 -6.84
N ALA A 44 -15.38 -5.85 -7.72
CA ALA A 44 -15.53 -6.12 -9.15
C ALA A 44 -14.18 -6.38 -9.86
N GLY A 45 -13.10 -5.72 -9.44
CA GLY A 45 -11.72 -6.02 -9.87
C GLY A 45 -11.26 -7.41 -9.45
N TRP A 46 -11.44 -7.78 -8.18
CA TRP A 46 -11.13 -9.14 -7.68
C TRP A 46 -11.99 -10.20 -8.35
N PHE A 47 -13.28 -9.94 -8.58
CA PHE A 47 -14.20 -10.83 -9.28
C PHE A 47 -13.77 -11.06 -10.74
N SER A 48 -13.45 -10.00 -11.50
CA SER A 48 -13.10 -10.08 -12.92
C SER A 48 -11.67 -10.57 -13.20
N SER A 49 -10.77 -10.50 -12.23
CA SER A 49 -9.40 -11.03 -12.32
C SER A 49 -9.23 -12.47 -11.80
N ARG A 50 -10.31 -13.11 -11.32
CA ARG A 50 -10.23 -14.41 -10.61
C ARG A 50 -9.60 -15.53 -11.46
N PRO A 51 -8.82 -16.45 -10.86
CA PRO A 51 -8.17 -17.54 -11.59
C PRO A 51 -9.12 -18.46 -12.38
N GLU A 52 -10.37 -18.61 -11.93
CA GLU A 52 -11.39 -19.50 -12.50
C GLU A 52 -11.75 -19.14 -13.95
N LEU A 53 -11.69 -17.85 -14.27
CA LEU A 53 -11.94 -17.33 -15.62
C LEU A 53 -10.83 -17.75 -16.60
N ILE A 54 -9.63 -18.00 -16.09
CA ILE A 54 -8.47 -18.34 -16.92
C ILE A 54 -8.59 -19.80 -17.38
N ALA A 55 -8.56 -19.96 -18.71
CA ALA A 55 -8.53 -21.27 -19.34
C ALA A 55 -7.30 -22.09 -18.91
N ASP A 56 -7.50 -23.39 -18.69
CA ASP A 56 -6.41 -24.32 -18.35
C ASP A 56 -5.58 -24.76 -19.56
N GLU A 57 -4.63 -25.69 -19.35
CA GLU A 57 -3.86 -26.33 -20.42
C GLU A 57 -4.71 -26.91 -21.57
N LYS A 58 -5.98 -27.23 -21.30
CA LYS A 58 -6.92 -27.84 -22.26
C LYS A 58 -7.95 -26.83 -22.79
N GLY A 59 -7.74 -25.54 -22.54
CA GLY A 59 -8.65 -24.47 -22.97
C GLY A 59 -9.89 -24.28 -22.10
N ARG A 60 -9.98 -24.93 -20.92
CA ARG A 60 -11.20 -24.95 -20.10
C ARG A 60 -11.12 -23.93 -18.97
N SER A 61 -12.00 -22.95 -18.97
CA SER A 61 -12.29 -22.13 -17.78
C SER A 61 -13.23 -22.89 -16.83
N LEU A 62 -13.30 -22.48 -15.56
CA LEU A 62 -14.20 -23.10 -14.58
C LEU A 62 -15.61 -22.49 -14.66
N PRO A 63 -16.67 -23.23 -14.29
CA PRO A 63 -18.04 -22.72 -14.39
C PRO A 63 -18.30 -21.45 -13.57
N LEU A 64 -19.10 -20.54 -14.15
CA LEU A 64 -19.52 -19.29 -13.55
C LEU A 64 -20.61 -19.51 -12.49
N LYS A 65 -20.22 -19.99 -11.30
CA LYS A 65 -21.05 -19.90 -10.08
C LYS A 65 -20.97 -18.48 -9.51
N ALA A 66 -21.63 -17.52 -10.16
CA ALA A 66 -21.50 -16.08 -9.88
C ALA A 66 -21.57 -15.76 -8.38
N ASP A 67 -22.60 -16.25 -7.70
CA ASP A 67 -22.89 -16.00 -6.28
C ASP A 67 -21.73 -16.39 -5.34
N TYR A 68 -21.17 -17.59 -5.54
CA TYR A 68 -20.04 -18.10 -4.76
C TYR A 68 -18.74 -17.33 -5.09
N HIS A 69 -18.51 -17.05 -6.38
CA HIS A 69 -17.31 -16.35 -6.85
C HIS A 69 -17.27 -14.88 -6.40
N ALA A 70 -18.43 -14.24 -6.20
CA ALA A 70 -18.53 -12.89 -5.66
C ALA A 70 -18.38 -12.86 -4.13
N SER A 71 -18.96 -13.80 -3.40
CA SER A 71 -18.67 -13.96 -1.96
C SER A 71 -17.16 -14.17 -1.70
N GLY A 72 -16.51 -14.99 -2.53
CA GLY A 72 -15.05 -15.16 -2.52
C GLY A 72 -14.27 -13.88 -2.89
N ALA A 73 -14.79 -13.06 -3.81
CA ALA A 73 -14.19 -11.78 -4.22
C ALA A 73 -14.30 -10.69 -3.13
N ILE A 74 -15.37 -10.70 -2.33
CA ILE A 74 -15.56 -9.80 -1.18
C ILE A 74 -14.47 -10.07 -0.12
N LEU A 75 -14.26 -11.34 0.24
CA LEU A 75 -13.17 -11.72 1.16
C LEU A 75 -11.78 -11.41 0.57
N ASP A 76 -11.55 -11.74 -0.70
CA ASP A 76 -10.30 -11.45 -1.42
C ASP A 76 -9.92 -9.95 -1.35
N ALA A 77 -10.88 -9.06 -1.64
CA ALA A 77 -10.68 -7.62 -1.64
C ALA A 77 -10.35 -7.08 -0.24
N ALA A 78 -11.20 -7.40 0.75
CA ALA A 78 -11.01 -6.96 2.13
C ALA A 78 -9.69 -7.48 2.72
N GLN A 79 -9.41 -8.78 2.53
CA GLN A 79 -8.18 -9.41 3.03
C GLN A 79 -6.93 -8.82 2.37
N SER A 80 -6.96 -8.46 1.08
CA SER A 80 -5.81 -7.86 0.40
C SER A 80 -5.46 -6.47 0.95
N ALA A 81 -6.47 -5.63 1.20
CA ALA A 81 -6.29 -4.30 1.79
C ALA A 81 -5.81 -4.40 3.26
N ILE A 82 -6.46 -5.24 4.06
CA ILE A 82 -6.09 -5.48 5.47
C ILE A 82 -4.66 -6.04 5.57
N LYS A 83 -4.25 -7.00 4.72
CA LYS A 83 -2.85 -7.48 4.66
C LYS A 83 -1.85 -6.35 4.38
N ALA A 84 -2.17 -5.43 3.48
CA ALA A 84 -1.28 -4.33 3.11
C ALA A 84 -1.07 -3.36 4.29
N ALA A 85 -2.15 -2.96 4.96
CA ALA A 85 -2.10 -2.13 6.17
C ALA A 85 -1.37 -2.86 7.32
N ALA A 86 -1.70 -4.14 7.57
CA ALA A 86 -1.07 -4.93 8.62
C ALA A 86 0.45 -5.12 8.41
N PHE A 87 0.88 -5.53 7.21
CA PHE A 87 2.31 -5.77 6.93
C PHE A 87 3.14 -4.49 7.02
N SER A 88 2.59 -3.34 6.62
CA SER A 88 3.28 -2.04 6.70
C SER A 88 3.27 -1.45 8.11
N SER A 89 2.16 -1.54 8.84
CA SER A 89 2.09 -1.21 10.28
C SER A 89 3.06 -2.08 11.10
N TYR A 90 3.19 -3.36 10.75
CA TYR A 90 4.13 -4.25 11.41
C TYR A 90 5.60 -3.87 11.13
N ALA A 91 5.93 -3.52 9.88
CA ALA A 91 7.26 -3.02 9.51
C ALA A 91 7.63 -1.70 10.23
N ASP A 92 6.69 -0.77 10.38
CA ASP A 92 6.84 0.50 11.11
C ASP A 92 7.04 0.29 12.64
N GLN A 93 6.31 -0.66 13.22
CA GLN A 93 6.51 -1.06 14.63
C GLN A 93 7.85 -1.78 14.84
N LEU A 94 8.32 -2.60 13.88
CA LEU A 94 9.66 -3.19 13.89
C LEU A 94 10.75 -2.11 13.87
N LEU A 95 10.62 -1.07 13.03
CA LEU A 95 11.54 0.08 13.03
C LEU A 95 11.55 0.83 14.36
N SER A 96 10.37 1.04 14.94
CA SER A 96 10.23 1.71 16.25
C SER A 96 10.94 0.91 17.35
N ARG A 97 10.86 -0.43 17.32
CA ARG A 97 11.65 -1.31 18.19
C ARG A 97 13.14 -1.33 17.85
N LEU A 98 13.51 -1.21 16.57
CA LEU A 98 14.91 -1.16 16.12
C LEU A 98 15.64 0.06 16.69
N ASP A 99 14.99 1.22 16.71
CA ASP A 99 15.56 2.44 17.30
C ASP A 99 15.60 2.34 18.83
N SER A 100 14.52 1.84 19.44
CA SER A 100 14.45 1.56 20.88
C SER A 100 15.50 0.54 21.38
N ALA A 101 16.08 -0.27 20.49
CA ALA A 101 17.11 -1.26 20.84
C ALA A 101 18.50 -0.64 21.11
N GLY A 102 18.72 0.66 20.91
CA GLY A 102 19.93 1.37 21.35
C GLY A 102 21.24 0.77 20.81
N SER A 103 22.10 0.26 21.70
CA SER A 103 23.37 -0.40 21.35
C SER A 103 23.30 -1.93 21.28
N ASP A 104 22.13 -2.54 21.49
CA ASP A 104 21.97 -4.01 21.51
C ASP A 104 22.07 -4.61 20.11
N LYS A 105 23.25 -5.12 19.76
CA LYS A 105 23.53 -5.75 18.46
C LYS A 105 22.71 -7.02 18.23
N LEU A 106 22.42 -7.80 19.28
CA LEU A 106 21.67 -9.05 19.17
C LEU A 106 20.21 -8.73 18.83
N ARG A 107 19.54 -7.88 19.62
CA ARG A 107 18.15 -7.45 19.37
C ARG A 107 18.01 -6.77 18.02
N LYS A 108 18.97 -5.91 17.64
CA LYS A 108 19.00 -5.28 16.31
C LYS A 108 19.14 -6.31 15.17
N SER A 109 19.97 -7.34 15.32
CA SER A 109 20.11 -8.39 14.31
C SER A 109 18.82 -9.22 14.11
N ILE A 110 18.08 -9.49 15.19
CA ILE A 110 16.81 -10.20 15.17
C ILE A 110 15.76 -9.36 14.44
N ILE A 111 15.59 -8.09 14.86
CA ILE A 111 14.62 -7.16 14.27
C ILE A 111 14.92 -6.87 12.79
N LEU A 112 16.19 -6.69 12.42
CA LEU A 112 16.58 -6.47 11.01
C LEU A 112 16.31 -7.70 10.13
N GLN A 113 16.53 -8.92 10.64
CA GLN A 113 16.24 -10.13 9.88
C GLN A 113 14.74 -10.31 9.64
N GLU A 114 13.93 -10.06 10.67
CA GLU A 114 12.47 -10.06 10.59
C GLU A 114 11.96 -9.00 9.58
N LEU A 115 12.45 -7.76 9.70
CA LEU A 115 12.06 -6.66 8.82
C LEU A 115 12.37 -6.96 7.34
N SER A 116 13.53 -7.55 7.05
CA SER A 116 13.88 -8.03 5.70
C SER A 116 12.94 -9.14 5.20
N ASN A 117 12.46 -10.01 6.09
CA ASN A 117 11.51 -11.08 5.73
C ASN A 117 10.11 -10.53 5.44
N VAL A 118 9.61 -9.60 6.25
CA VAL A 118 8.33 -8.89 6.03
C VAL A 118 8.37 -8.07 4.73
N ALA A 119 9.47 -7.36 4.49
CA ALA A 119 9.68 -6.63 3.24
C ALA A 119 9.64 -7.55 2.01
N HIS A 120 10.19 -8.75 2.12
CA HIS A 120 10.16 -9.73 1.03
C HIS A 120 8.77 -10.35 0.84
N LEU A 121 8.04 -10.61 1.93
CA LEU A 121 6.66 -11.11 1.90
C LEU A 121 5.73 -10.12 1.17
N ASP A 122 5.82 -8.83 1.46
CA ASP A 122 5.02 -7.79 0.80
C ASP A 122 5.42 -7.61 -0.69
N TYR A 123 6.70 -7.78 -1.03
CA TYR A 123 7.15 -7.82 -2.42
C TYR A 123 6.53 -9.00 -3.19
N VAL A 124 6.52 -10.20 -2.61
CA VAL A 124 5.92 -11.40 -3.22
C VAL A 124 4.40 -11.23 -3.36
N ARG A 125 3.72 -10.66 -2.34
CA ARG A 125 2.29 -10.31 -2.40
C ARG A 125 1.99 -9.40 -3.60
N LEU A 126 2.76 -8.33 -3.79
CA LEU A 126 2.57 -7.39 -4.90
C LEU A 126 2.94 -7.97 -6.26
N GLN A 127 3.95 -8.84 -6.34
CA GLN A 127 4.25 -9.60 -7.56
C GLN A 127 3.08 -10.51 -7.95
N SER A 128 2.43 -11.16 -6.97
CA SER A 128 1.23 -11.97 -7.17
C SER A 128 0.01 -11.13 -7.57
N LEU A 129 -0.16 -9.94 -6.97
CA LEU A 129 -1.23 -9.00 -7.32
C LEU A 129 -1.05 -8.46 -8.75
N LEU A 130 0.16 -8.01 -9.13
CA LEU A 130 0.45 -7.53 -10.48
C LEU A 130 0.15 -8.61 -11.52
N LYS A 131 0.55 -9.85 -11.23
CA LYS A 131 0.26 -11.02 -12.05
C LYS A 131 -1.24 -11.27 -12.19
N ARG A 132 -2.04 -11.05 -11.13
CA ARG A 132 -3.51 -11.14 -11.18
C ARG A 132 -4.14 -10.02 -12.01
N GLN A 133 -3.65 -8.77 -11.91
CA GLN A 133 -4.19 -7.69 -12.74
C GLN A 133 -3.89 -7.88 -14.25
N LEU A 134 -2.85 -8.64 -14.60
CA LEU A 134 -2.51 -8.99 -15.98
C LEU A 134 -3.20 -10.27 -16.51
N THR A 135 -3.97 -11.01 -15.69
CA THR A 135 -4.75 -12.17 -16.18
C THR A 135 -6.12 -11.79 -16.73
N ARG A 136 -6.65 -10.63 -16.33
CA ARG A 136 -7.94 -10.09 -16.78
C ARG A 136 -7.99 -10.01 -18.31
N ASP A 137 -8.96 -10.74 -18.88
CA ASP A 137 -9.19 -10.89 -20.34
C ASP A 137 -7.96 -11.35 -21.17
N SER A 138 -6.94 -11.88 -20.50
CA SER A 138 -5.59 -12.03 -21.05
C SER A 138 -5.34 -13.43 -21.62
N LYS A 139 -5.07 -13.49 -22.93
CA LYS A 139 -4.65 -14.73 -23.59
C LYS A 139 -3.25 -15.20 -23.17
N LEU A 140 -2.49 -14.39 -22.44
CA LEU A 140 -1.09 -14.62 -22.03
C LEU A 140 -0.93 -15.63 -20.88
N PHE A 141 -1.99 -15.92 -20.12
CA PHE A 141 -1.93 -16.79 -18.95
C PHE A 141 -2.77 -18.07 -19.11
N LYS A 142 -2.35 -19.14 -18.43
CA LYS A 142 -3.12 -20.37 -18.23
C LYS A 142 -3.21 -20.72 -16.74
N ARG A 143 -4.35 -21.28 -16.34
CA ARG A 143 -4.50 -21.93 -15.03
C ARG A 143 -3.94 -23.35 -15.11
N VAL A 144 -3.24 -23.80 -14.08
CA VAL A 144 -2.75 -25.18 -14.00
C VAL A 144 -3.90 -26.10 -13.60
N SER A 145 -4.17 -27.10 -14.43
CA SER A 145 -5.19 -28.13 -14.20
C SER A 145 -4.99 -28.79 -12.82
N ASN A 146 -5.94 -28.59 -11.90
CA ASN A 146 -5.92 -29.07 -10.51
C ASN A 146 -4.72 -28.62 -9.65
N GLY A 147 -3.93 -27.65 -10.11
CA GLY A 147 -2.82 -27.11 -9.34
C GLY A 147 -3.28 -25.98 -8.41
N VAL A 148 -2.97 -26.08 -7.12
CA VAL A 148 -3.05 -24.98 -6.14
C VAL A 148 -1.67 -24.75 -5.52
N ASP A 149 -1.42 -23.54 -5.00
CA ASP A 149 -0.23 -23.23 -4.21
C ASP A 149 -0.37 -23.71 -2.75
N ALA A 150 0.63 -23.39 -1.92
CA ALA A 150 0.69 -23.82 -0.52
C ALA A 150 -0.44 -23.26 0.36
N VAL A 151 -1.06 -22.14 -0.05
CA VAL A 151 -2.17 -21.50 0.67
C VAL A 151 -3.53 -21.76 0.01
N GLY A 152 -3.57 -22.57 -1.06
CA GLY A 152 -4.79 -23.02 -1.73
C GLY A 152 -5.26 -22.16 -2.90
N ASN A 153 -4.52 -21.12 -3.30
CA ASN A 153 -4.87 -20.33 -4.48
C ASN A 153 -4.61 -21.13 -5.77
N PRO A 154 -5.46 -21.07 -6.81
CA PRO A 154 -5.21 -21.76 -8.08
C PRO A 154 -3.93 -21.29 -8.79
N ASN A 155 -3.07 -22.24 -9.15
CA ASN A 155 -1.80 -21.95 -9.80
C ASN A 155 -2.01 -21.36 -11.20
N ILE A 156 -1.40 -20.20 -11.46
CA ILE A 156 -1.40 -19.53 -12.77
C ILE A 156 0.03 -19.52 -13.34
N LYS A 157 0.18 -19.85 -14.63
CA LYS A 157 1.45 -19.82 -15.38
C LYS A 157 1.31 -19.01 -16.66
N LEU A 158 2.42 -18.43 -17.12
CA LEU A 158 2.50 -17.77 -18.43
C LEU A 158 2.36 -18.82 -19.56
N LYS A 159 1.78 -18.41 -20.69
CA LYS A 159 1.84 -19.07 -21.99
C LYS A 159 2.93 -18.38 -22.82
N GLY A 160 3.82 -19.15 -23.44
CA GLY A 160 4.97 -18.59 -24.15
C GLY A 160 6.05 -18.03 -23.21
N LYS A 161 6.88 -17.12 -23.73
CA LYS A 161 7.96 -16.43 -23.02
C LYS A 161 7.71 -14.91 -23.08
N PRO A 162 8.14 -14.12 -22.08
CA PRO A 162 8.02 -12.66 -22.16
C PRO A 162 8.70 -12.07 -23.41
N GLN A 163 9.80 -12.68 -23.88
CA GLN A 163 10.48 -12.29 -25.13
C GLN A 163 9.55 -12.24 -26.35
N ASP A 164 8.49 -13.04 -26.39
CA ASP A 164 7.62 -13.18 -27.56
C ASP A 164 6.87 -11.88 -27.91
N VAL A 165 6.70 -10.97 -26.93
CA VAL A 165 6.11 -9.63 -27.10
C VAL A 165 7.11 -8.48 -27.00
N GLN A 166 8.42 -8.75 -26.90
CA GLN A 166 9.45 -7.75 -26.58
C GLN A 166 9.53 -6.58 -27.58
N ASN A 167 9.27 -6.86 -28.86
CA ASN A 167 9.38 -5.87 -29.94
C ASN A 167 8.03 -5.22 -30.29
N SER A 168 6.91 -5.90 -30.03
CA SER A 168 5.56 -5.40 -30.32
C SER A 168 5.00 -4.56 -29.17
N GLU A 169 5.20 -5.01 -27.93
CA GLU A 169 4.64 -4.41 -26.72
C GLU A 169 5.71 -4.33 -25.61
N PRO A 170 6.73 -3.44 -25.74
CA PRO A 170 7.81 -3.33 -24.77
C PRO A 170 7.37 -3.10 -23.31
N PRO A 171 6.32 -2.31 -22.99
CA PRO A 171 5.82 -2.21 -21.62
C PRO A 171 5.29 -3.55 -21.09
N LEU A 172 4.50 -4.27 -21.90
CA LEU A 172 3.96 -5.58 -21.53
C LEU A 172 5.08 -6.59 -21.28
N HIS A 173 6.13 -6.61 -22.13
CA HIS A 173 7.30 -7.46 -21.89
C HIS A 173 7.84 -7.30 -20.47
N ILE A 174 8.05 -6.07 -20.02
CA ILE A 174 8.61 -5.78 -18.71
C ILE A 174 7.63 -6.19 -17.59
N LEU A 175 6.33 -5.94 -17.75
CA LEU A 175 5.33 -6.41 -16.77
C LEU A 175 5.30 -7.94 -16.65
N LEU A 176 5.41 -8.65 -17.78
CA LEU A 176 5.54 -10.12 -17.79
C LEU A 176 6.86 -10.60 -17.15
N ARG A 177 7.94 -9.79 -17.15
CA ARG A 177 9.16 -10.05 -16.35
C ARG A 177 8.94 -9.87 -14.86
N LEU A 178 8.27 -8.80 -14.46
CA LEU A 178 7.99 -8.50 -13.05
C LEU A 178 7.13 -9.59 -12.40
N CYS A 179 6.26 -10.25 -13.17
CA CYS A 179 5.40 -11.35 -12.72
C CYS A 179 6.08 -12.74 -12.66
N GLN A 180 7.37 -12.85 -13.00
CA GLN A 180 8.11 -14.11 -12.92
C GLN A 180 8.61 -14.37 -11.47
N PRO A 181 8.37 -15.57 -10.87
CA PRO A 181 8.88 -15.89 -9.53
C PRO A 181 10.41 -15.83 -9.40
N GLU A 182 11.13 -15.95 -10.52
CA GLU A 182 12.59 -15.84 -10.58
C GLU A 182 13.09 -14.38 -10.57
N THR A 183 12.19 -13.40 -10.68
CA THR A 183 12.46 -11.97 -10.57
C THR A 183 12.47 -11.57 -9.10
N THR A 184 13.68 -11.50 -8.53
CA THR A 184 13.93 -10.96 -7.18
C THR A 184 13.84 -9.43 -7.17
N PRO A 185 13.75 -8.76 -6.00
CA PRO A 185 13.77 -7.30 -5.90
C PRO A 185 14.89 -6.61 -6.69
N GLN A 186 16.10 -7.17 -6.67
CA GLN A 186 17.26 -6.69 -7.42
C GLN A 186 17.02 -6.71 -8.94
N LYS A 187 16.38 -7.77 -9.45
CA LYS A 187 16.03 -7.90 -10.87
C LYS A 187 14.84 -7.01 -11.24
N ALA A 188 13.84 -6.90 -10.36
CA ALA A 188 12.68 -6.04 -10.57
C ALA A 188 13.10 -4.59 -10.76
N HIS A 189 14.01 -4.08 -9.92
CA HIS A 189 14.54 -2.74 -10.04
C HIS A 189 15.13 -2.45 -11.43
N GLY A 190 16.00 -3.32 -11.96
CA GLY A 190 16.54 -3.19 -13.32
C GLY A 190 15.52 -3.35 -14.46
N TRP A 191 14.38 -4.00 -14.20
CA TRP A 191 13.24 -4.05 -15.13
C TRP A 191 12.42 -2.76 -15.07
N ILE A 192 12.15 -2.22 -13.88
CA ILE A 192 11.40 -0.98 -13.71
C ILE A 192 12.21 0.23 -14.22
N GLU A 193 13.52 0.26 -14.03
CA GLU A 193 14.39 1.31 -14.55
C GLU A 193 14.38 1.36 -16.09
N GLN A 194 14.27 0.21 -16.77
CA GLN A 194 14.01 0.14 -18.22
C GLN A 194 12.63 0.70 -18.60
N LEU A 195 11.60 0.46 -17.79
CA LEU A 195 10.23 0.92 -18.05
C LEU A 195 10.05 2.41 -17.77
N SER A 196 10.68 2.93 -16.71
CA SER A 196 10.89 4.37 -16.50
C SER A 196 11.52 5.01 -17.74
N LYS A 197 12.60 4.41 -18.28
CA LYS A 197 13.24 4.89 -19.51
C LYS A 197 12.36 4.80 -20.76
N LEU A 198 11.30 3.99 -20.78
CA LEU A 198 10.29 4.00 -21.85
C LEU A 198 9.25 5.12 -21.65
N TYR A 199 8.73 5.29 -20.43
CA TYR A 199 7.78 6.35 -20.09
C TYR A 199 8.39 7.75 -20.19
N LEU A 200 9.61 7.97 -19.69
CA LEU A 200 10.30 9.26 -19.73
C LEU A 200 10.80 9.66 -21.13
N LYS A 201 10.77 8.74 -22.11
CA LYS A 201 11.17 9.00 -23.51
C LYS A 201 10.02 9.04 -24.50
N THR A 202 8.80 8.75 -24.06
CA THR A 202 7.63 8.63 -24.94
C THR A 202 6.47 9.42 -24.36
N ASP A 203 5.53 9.81 -25.20
CA ASP A 203 4.25 10.33 -24.75
C ASP A 203 3.58 9.35 -23.75
N PHE A 204 3.24 9.84 -22.56
CA PHE A 204 2.60 9.06 -21.51
C PHE A 204 1.26 8.50 -21.96
N ASP A 205 0.52 9.22 -22.82
CA ASP A 205 -0.77 8.78 -23.32
C ASP A 205 -0.64 7.53 -24.21
N LYS A 206 0.46 7.42 -24.96
CA LYS A 206 0.70 6.30 -25.90
C LYS A 206 0.86 4.94 -25.20
N TYR A 207 1.52 4.90 -24.04
CA TYR A 207 1.76 3.64 -23.30
C TYR A 207 0.95 3.52 -22.00
N GLY A 208 0.51 4.63 -21.41
CA GLY A 208 -0.46 4.61 -20.32
C GLY A 208 -1.81 4.03 -20.78
N ALA A 209 -2.28 4.39 -21.98
CA ALA A 209 -3.53 3.86 -22.52
C ALA A 209 -3.49 2.34 -22.83
N THR A 210 -2.31 1.74 -23.02
CA THR A 210 -2.18 0.31 -23.35
C THR A 210 -2.23 -0.63 -22.14
N LEU A 211 -2.15 -0.12 -20.92
CA LEU A 211 -2.14 -0.95 -19.70
C LEU A 211 -3.47 -0.87 -18.92
N PRO A 212 -3.87 -1.95 -18.23
CA PRO A 212 -4.86 -1.87 -17.16
C PRO A 212 -4.39 -0.92 -16.04
N ARG A 213 -5.26 -0.01 -15.61
CA ARG A 213 -5.04 0.95 -14.51
C ARG A 213 -4.49 0.24 -13.26
N ASP A 214 -5.19 -0.81 -12.83
CA ASP A 214 -4.90 -1.62 -11.65
C ASP A 214 -3.50 -2.26 -11.70
N ALA A 215 -3.05 -2.68 -12.89
CA ALA A 215 -1.71 -3.23 -13.10
C ALA A 215 -0.62 -2.16 -13.04
N PHE A 216 -0.88 -0.97 -13.60
CA PHE A 216 0.04 0.16 -13.55
C PHE A 216 0.22 0.71 -12.12
N GLU A 217 -0.86 0.81 -11.34
CA GLU A 217 -0.81 1.20 -9.93
C GLU A 217 -0.10 0.13 -9.07
N THR A 218 -0.40 -1.15 -9.27
CA THR A 218 0.30 -2.25 -8.57
C THR A 218 1.80 -2.29 -8.91
N MET A 219 2.17 -1.97 -10.14
CA MET A 219 3.57 -1.85 -10.56
C MET A 219 4.33 -0.75 -9.79
N GLY A 220 3.71 0.40 -9.56
CA GLY A 220 4.27 1.46 -8.71
C GLY A 220 4.57 0.98 -7.29
N LEU A 221 3.57 0.35 -6.66
CA LEU A 221 3.71 -0.26 -5.32
C LEU A 221 4.77 -1.35 -5.24
N LEU A 222 4.87 -2.20 -6.27
CA LEU A 222 5.87 -3.26 -6.40
C LEU A 222 7.28 -2.68 -6.51
N SER A 223 7.43 -1.57 -7.24
CA SER A 223 8.71 -0.85 -7.36
C SER A 223 9.19 -0.30 -6.03
N LEU A 224 8.29 0.36 -5.26
CA LEU A 224 8.60 0.79 -3.90
C LEU A 224 8.96 -0.39 -2.98
N SER A 225 8.29 -1.53 -3.15
CA SER A 225 8.63 -2.77 -2.44
C SER A 225 10.04 -3.27 -2.81
N ALA A 226 10.43 -3.18 -4.08
CA ALA A 226 11.75 -3.58 -4.55
C ALA A 226 12.85 -2.63 -4.02
N ALA A 227 12.62 -1.32 -4.05
CA ALA A 227 13.51 -0.29 -3.50
C ALA A 227 13.70 -0.46 -1.97
N MET A 228 12.62 -0.75 -1.23
CA MET A 228 12.67 -1.07 0.20
C MET A 228 13.51 -2.33 0.48
N ASN A 229 13.30 -3.41 -0.27
CA ASN A 229 14.09 -4.64 -0.15
C ASN A 229 15.59 -4.40 -0.45
N LEU A 230 15.91 -3.60 -1.48
CA LEU A 230 17.28 -3.22 -1.80
C LEU A 230 17.94 -2.41 -0.68
N SER A 231 17.25 -1.39 -0.18
CA SER A 231 17.75 -0.47 0.85
C SER A 231 17.97 -1.17 2.19
N LEU A 232 17.11 -2.15 2.54
CA LEU A 232 17.32 -3.03 3.69
C LEU A 232 18.51 -3.98 3.49
N ALA A 233 18.63 -4.60 2.31
CA ALA A 233 19.75 -5.51 1.99
C ALA A 233 21.12 -4.81 1.88
N GLN A 234 21.15 -3.48 1.69
CA GLN A 234 22.38 -2.66 1.77
C GLN A 234 22.79 -2.36 3.22
N LYS A 235 21.81 -2.17 4.13
CA LYS A 235 22.05 -1.77 5.53
C LYS A 235 21.95 -2.93 6.55
N GLY A 236 21.59 -4.13 6.11
CA GLY A 236 21.23 -5.26 6.98
C GLY A 236 21.22 -6.62 6.25
N PRO A 237 20.61 -7.65 6.87
CA PRO A 237 20.61 -9.01 6.33
C PRO A 237 19.67 -9.14 5.13
N VAL A 238 19.99 -10.09 4.24
CA VAL A 238 19.06 -10.52 3.19
C VAL A 238 17.87 -11.30 3.77
N PRO A 239 16.73 -11.36 3.09
CA PRO A 239 15.59 -12.19 3.51
C PRO A 239 15.99 -13.66 3.67
N SER A 240 15.64 -14.25 4.79
CA SER A 240 15.94 -15.64 5.14
C SER A 240 14.75 -16.57 4.87
N ARG A 241 15.06 -17.87 4.73
CA ARG A 241 14.08 -18.98 4.74
C ARG A 241 14.23 -19.89 5.96
N LYS A 242 14.94 -19.42 6.99
CA LYS A 242 15.29 -20.20 8.19
C LYS A 242 15.23 -19.36 9.47
N LYS A 243 15.72 -18.12 9.43
CA LYS A 243 15.69 -17.18 10.56
C LYS A 243 14.46 -16.27 10.48
N ALA A 244 13.88 -15.93 11.63
CA ALA A 244 12.74 -14.99 11.75
C ALA A 244 11.56 -15.35 10.82
N GLN A 245 11.06 -16.60 10.92
CA GLN A 245 10.02 -17.09 10.01
C GLN A 245 8.61 -17.10 10.61
N PHE A 246 8.44 -16.86 11.92
CA PHE A 246 7.15 -17.01 12.61
C PHE A 246 6.05 -16.16 11.93
N PHE A 247 6.25 -14.86 11.73
CA PHE A 247 5.28 -14.01 11.04
C PHE A 247 4.97 -14.51 9.62
N VAL A 248 6.00 -14.89 8.85
CA VAL A 248 5.85 -15.36 7.45
C VAL A 248 5.04 -16.66 7.40
N THR A 249 5.34 -17.62 8.28
CA THR A 249 4.62 -18.89 8.41
C THR A 249 3.18 -18.67 8.87
N ARG A 250 2.98 -17.96 9.99
CA ARG A 250 1.64 -17.71 10.54
C ARG A 250 0.76 -16.87 9.60
N ALA A 251 1.32 -15.92 8.85
CA ALA A 251 0.59 -15.18 7.83
C ALA A 251 0.12 -16.06 6.66
N GLN A 252 0.93 -17.06 6.26
CA GLN A 252 0.57 -18.04 5.23
C GLN A 252 -0.45 -19.07 5.75
N GLU A 253 -0.32 -19.51 7.00
CA GLU A 253 -1.31 -20.36 7.67
C GLU A 253 -2.68 -19.66 7.76
N LEU A 254 -2.72 -18.40 8.19
CA LEU A 254 -3.93 -17.57 8.23
C LEU A 254 -4.51 -17.30 6.82
N GLU A 255 -3.67 -17.13 5.79
CA GLU A 255 -4.16 -17.08 4.41
C GLU A 255 -4.78 -18.42 3.98
N ALA A 256 -4.14 -19.55 4.30
CA ALA A 256 -4.66 -20.88 3.99
C ALA A 256 -5.96 -21.22 4.74
N GLU A 257 -6.12 -20.70 5.95
CA GLU A 257 -7.33 -20.77 6.77
C GLU A 257 -8.48 -19.98 6.12
N LEU A 258 -8.27 -18.70 5.82
CA LEU A 258 -9.25 -17.83 5.14
C LEU A 258 -9.56 -18.29 3.71
N ASN A 259 -8.61 -18.92 3.01
CA ASN A 259 -8.86 -19.54 1.70
C ASN A 259 -9.76 -20.77 1.76
N ARG A 260 -9.86 -21.48 2.89
CA ARG A 260 -10.83 -22.57 3.08
C ARG A 260 -12.24 -22.01 3.24
N LEU A 261 -12.38 -20.96 4.07
CA LEU A 261 -13.65 -20.28 4.37
C LEU A 261 -14.43 -19.86 3.12
N LYS A 262 -13.75 -19.53 2.02
CA LYS A 262 -14.35 -19.18 0.70
C LYS A 262 -15.41 -20.17 0.21
N LYS A 263 -15.36 -21.45 0.62
CA LYS A 263 -16.37 -22.46 0.29
C LYS A 263 -17.67 -22.27 1.08
N ASP A 264 -17.54 -21.82 2.32
CA ASP A 264 -18.60 -21.77 3.33
C ASP A 264 -19.30 -20.42 3.37
N LEU A 265 -18.71 -19.36 2.79
CA LEU A 265 -19.38 -18.08 2.49
C LEU A 265 -20.63 -18.25 1.60
N GLY A 266 -20.66 -19.31 0.78
CA GLY A 266 -21.81 -19.67 -0.06
C GLY A 266 -22.27 -18.55 -1.02
N PRO A 267 -23.58 -18.49 -1.34
CA PRO A 267 -24.21 -17.34 -1.98
C PRO A 267 -24.71 -16.28 -0.96
N VAL A 268 -24.23 -16.35 0.30
CA VAL A 268 -24.81 -15.57 1.42
C VAL A 268 -24.48 -14.08 1.29
N LEU A 269 -23.26 -13.76 0.83
CA LEU A 269 -22.79 -12.39 0.65
C LEU A 269 -23.18 -11.77 -0.70
N THR A 270 -23.93 -12.45 -1.56
CA THR A 270 -24.38 -11.87 -2.84
C THR A 270 -25.82 -11.42 -2.83
N LYS A 271 -26.80 -12.31 -2.60
CA LYS A 271 -28.19 -11.97 -2.95
C LYS A 271 -28.71 -10.76 -2.15
N LYS A 272 -28.70 -10.82 -0.81
CA LYS A 272 -29.16 -9.70 0.04
C LYS A 272 -28.29 -8.44 -0.05
N VAL A 273 -27.02 -8.59 -0.40
CA VAL A 273 -26.05 -7.47 -0.40
C VAL A 273 -26.17 -6.67 -1.69
N LEU A 274 -26.25 -7.36 -2.84
CA LEU A 274 -26.43 -6.73 -4.15
C LEU A 274 -27.86 -6.19 -4.32
N ASP A 275 -28.90 -6.95 -3.92
CA ASP A 275 -30.30 -6.53 -4.06
C ASP A 275 -30.63 -5.27 -3.23
N ASN A 276 -29.88 -4.97 -2.18
CA ASN A 276 -30.09 -3.80 -1.30
C ASN A 276 -29.22 -2.57 -1.66
N GLY A 277 -28.26 -2.69 -2.59
CA GLY A 277 -27.37 -1.59 -2.99
C GLY A 277 -26.38 -1.09 -1.91
N LEU A 278 -26.29 -1.77 -0.77
CA LEU A 278 -25.49 -1.37 0.39
C LEU A 278 -24.25 -2.25 0.53
N THR A 279 -23.08 -1.70 0.21
CA THR A 279 -21.79 -2.38 0.48
C THR A 279 -21.36 -2.25 1.95
N ASP A 280 -22.00 -1.38 2.74
CA ASP A 280 -21.77 -1.21 4.19
C ASP A 280 -21.96 -2.54 4.93
N GLY A 281 -23.16 -3.13 4.81
CA GLY A 281 -23.49 -4.43 5.38
C GLY A 281 -22.75 -5.61 4.74
N ALA A 282 -21.96 -5.41 3.67
CA ALA A 282 -21.13 -6.45 3.08
C ALA A 282 -19.88 -6.73 3.91
N LEU A 283 -19.27 -5.68 4.46
CA LEU A 283 -18.10 -5.79 5.33
C LEU A 283 -18.49 -6.29 6.72
N GLU A 284 -19.56 -5.73 7.29
CA GLU A 284 -20.13 -6.20 8.57
C GLU A 284 -20.47 -7.70 8.50
N ARG A 285 -21.20 -8.13 7.47
CA ARG A 285 -21.58 -9.55 7.34
C ARG A 285 -20.41 -10.47 6.98
N LEU A 286 -19.34 -9.95 6.35
CA LEU A 286 -18.11 -10.70 6.21
C LEU A 286 -17.46 -10.92 7.57
N ASP A 287 -17.31 -9.87 8.37
CA ASP A 287 -16.69 -9.93 9.70
C ASP A 287 -17.48 -10.81 10.67
N GLU A 288 -18.83 -10.79 10.63
CA GLU A 288 -19.66 -11.73 11.39
C GLU A 288 -19.32 -13.19 11.05
N ILE A 289 -19.19 -13.54 9.76
CA ILE A 289 -18.90 -14.91 9.32
C ILE A 289 -17.44 -15.29 9.65
N VAL A 290 -16.50 -14.37 9.52
CA VAL A 290 -15.09 -14.61 9.89
C VAL A 290 -14.96 -14.79 11.40
N ALA A 291 -15.63 -13.97 12.23
CA ALA A 291 -15.65 -14.16 13.68
C ALA A 291 -16.34 -15.47 14.11
N GLU A 292 -17.44 -15.86 13.47
CA GLU A 292 -18.13 -17.13 13.73
C GLU A 292 -17.20 -18.34 13.50
N LYS A 293 -16.52 -18.37 12.34
CA LYS A 293 -15.78 -19.54 11.81
C LYS A 293 -14.28 -19.56 12.12
N VAL A 294 -13.64 -18.40 12.22
CA VAL A 294 -12.18 -18.22 12.36
C VAL A 294 -11.82 -17.64 13.74
N GLY A 295 -12.78 -17.03 14.44
CA GLY A 295 -12.71 -16.72 15.87
C GLY A 295 -12.51 -15.25 16.23
N ALA A 296 -12.16 -14.41 15.27
CA ALA A 296 -12.13 -12.95 15.45
C ALA A 296 -12.43 -12.26 14.11
N ARG A 297 -12.76 -10.97 14.15
CA ARG A 297 -12.93 -10.11 12.97
C ARG A 297 -11.68 -10.09 12.09
N LEU A 298 -11.84 -9.87 10.79
CA LEU A 298 -10.80 -10.06 9.77
C LEU A 298 -9.58 -9.15 9.99
N ALA A 299 -9.79 -7.92 10.47
CA ALA A 299 -8.69 -7.02 10.86
C ALA A 299 -7.95 -7.54 12.09
N PHE A 300 -8.68 -7.95 13.13
CA PHE A 300 -8.13 -8.40 14.41
C PHE A 300 -7.28 -9.67 14.28
N LEU A 301 -7.62 -10.57 13.35
CA LEU A 301 -6.77 -11.73 13.02
C LEU A 301 -5.35 -11.35 12.59
N TYR A 302 -5.15 -10.18 11.97
CA TYR A 302 -3.84 -9.66 11.61
C TYR A 302 -3.19 -8.82 12.73
N GLU A 303 -3.97 -8.18 13.60
CA GLU A 303 -3.46 -7.54 14.82
C GLU A 303 -2.91 -8.57 15.83
N ASP A 304 -3.65 -9.65 16.05
CA ASP A 304 -3.26 -10.76 16.92
C ASP A 304 -1.97 -11.41 16.42
N LEU A 305 -1.87 -11.66 15.11
CA LEU A 305 -0.65 -12.13 14.46
C LEU A 305 0.56 -11.21 14.69
N ILE A 306 0.36 -9.88 14.71
CA ILE A 306 1.41 -8.91 15.02
C ILE A 306 1.82 -8.99 16.50
N GLN A 307 0.85 -9.05 17.41
CA GLN A 307 1.09 -9.15 18.86
C GLN A 307 1.80 -10.46 19.23
N ASP A 308 1.29 -11.58 18.73
CA ASP A 308 1.82 -12.93 18.97
C ASP A 308 3.25 -13.06 18.42
N ASN A 309 3.54 -12.46 17.26
CA ASN A 309 4.90 -12.45 16.73
C ASN A 309 5.85 -11.52 17.51
N PHE A 310 5.39 -10.37 18.02
CA PHE A 310 6.23 -9.56 18.92
C PHE A 310 6.57 -10.31 20.20
N ALA A 311 5.63 -11.07 20.77
CA ALA A 311 5.91 -11.95 21.89
C ALA A 311 6.91 -13.07 21.54
N TYR A 312 6.84 -13.64 20.33
CA TYR A 312 7.86 -14.57 19.81
C TYR A 312 9.24 -13.91 19.67
N LEU A 313 9.34 -12.68 19.15
CA LEU A 313 10.61 -11.96 18.99
C LEU A 313 11.29 -11.62 20.31
N ASP A 314 10.51 -11.27 21.34
CA ASP A 314 11.07 -11.01 22.67
C ASP A 314 11.52 -12.34 23.34
N LYS A 315 10.73 -13.43 23.25
CA LYS A 315 11.18 -14.79 23.65
C LYS A 315 12.46 -15.23 22.92
N GLN A 316 12.55 -14.96 21.61
CA GLN A 316 13.70 -15.29 20.76
C GLN A 316 14.97 -14.53 21.18
N TYR A 317 14.82 -13.26 21.57
CA TYR A 317 15.90 -12.45 22.11
C TYR A 317 16.36 -12.97 23.48
N ASP A 318 15.43 -13.24 24.40
CA ASP A 318 15.76 -13.72 25.75
C ASP A 318 16.44 -15.10 25.71
N HIS A 319 15.98 -16.02 24.85
CA HIS A 319 16.64 -17.30 24.62
C HIS A 319 18.09 -17.13 24.11
N ALA A 320 18.27 -16.38 23.01
CA ALA A 320 19.59 -16.15 22.42
C ALA A 320 20.55 -15.46 23.41
N LYS A 321 20.02 -14.52 24.22
CA LYS A 321 20.77 -13.82 25.27
C LYS A 321 21.17 -14.73 26.43
N ALA A 322 20.27 -15.59 26.90
CA ALA A 322 20.56 -16.56 27.97
C ALA A 322 21.64 -17.58 27.54
N ASN A 323 21.64 -17.98 26.27
CA ASN A 323 22.62 -18.89 25.69
C ASN A 323 23.94 -18.21 25.28
N GLY A 324 24.03 -16.87 25.30
CA GLY A 324 25.19 -16.11 24.82
C GLY A 324 25.38 -16.15 23.30
N GLU A 325 24.32 -16.40 22.52
CA GLU A 325 24.37 -16.55 21.07
C GLU A 325 24.70 -15.22 20.36
N THR A 326 25.83 -15.18 19.66
CA THR A 326 26.21 -14.03 18.79
C THR A 326 25.71 -14.18 17.35
N ASP A 327 25.56 -15.42 16.86
CA ASP A 327 24.85 -15.76 15.62
C ASP A 327 23.65 -16.63 15.98
N TRP A 328 22.53 -15.97 16.30
CA TRP A 328 21.38 -16.60 16.94
C TRP A 328 20.65 -17.62 16.05
N THR A 329 20.22 -18.73 16.64
CA THR A 329 19.39 -19.73 15.99
C THR A 329 17.91 -19.42 16.23
N ALA A 330 17.10 -19.59 15.19
CA ALA A 330 15.67 -19.38 15.31
C ALA A 330 15.02 -20.48 16.16
N LEU A 331 14.24 -20.07 17.16
CA LEU A 331 13.30 -20.95 17.87
C LEU A 331 12.36 -21.58 16.86
N ALA A 332 12.09 -22.88 17.02
CA ALA A 332 11.11 -23.58 16.19
C ALA A 332 9.75 -22.87 16.25
N VAL A 333 9.11 -22.67 15.10
CA VAL A 333 7.70 -22.27 15.08
C VAL A 333 6.91 -23.50 15.53
N GLU A 334 6.28 -23.40 16.69
CA GLU A 334 5.42 -24.45 17.23
C GLU A 334 4.27 -24.74 16.23
N PRO A 335 3.81 -25.99 16.10
CA PRO A 335 2.63 -26.28 15.28
C PRO A 335 1.45 -25.37 15.62
N GLN A 336 0.59 -25.08 14.65
CA GLN A 336 -0.68 -24.43 14.93
C GLN A 336 -1.51 -25.33 15.87
N GLU A 337 -2.16 -24.75 16.89
CA GLU A 337 -3.10 -25.44 17.77
C GLU A 337 -4.27 -26.06 16.96
N SER A 338 -5.10 -26.91 17.57
CA SER A 338 -6.25 -27.42 16.83
C SER A 338 -7.18 -26.28 16.42
N SER A 339 -7.88 -26.46 15.30
CA SER A 339 -8.74 -25.41 14.74
C SER A 339 -9.89 -24.99 15.67
N GLU A 340 -10.20 -25.77 16.70
CA GLU A 340 -11.26 -25.49 17.67
C GLU A 340 -10.70 -24.68 18.85
N GLU A 341 -9.56 -25.10 19.42
CA GLU A 341 -8.84 -24.39 20.49
C GLU A 341 -8.43 -22.98 20.05
N LEU A 342 -7.89 -22.83 18.83
CA LEU A 342 -7.45 -21.55 18.29
C LEU A 342 -8.60 -20.58 18.04
N VAL A 343 -9.75 -21.10 17.57
CA VAL A 343 -10.97 -20.30 17.34
C VAL A 343 -11.52 -19.78 18.68
N GLU A 344 -11.53 -20.61 19.72
CA GLU A 344 -12.00 -20.22 21.05
C GLU A 344 -11.05 -19.21 21.73
N SER A 345 -9.73 -19.44 21.61
CA SER A 345 -8.68 -18.49 22.04
C SER A 345 -8.81 -17.11 21.38
N ARG A 346 -9.08 -17.07 20.06
CA ARG A 346 -9.37 -15.81 19.34
C ARG A 346 -10.69 -15.15 19.80
N LYS A 347 -11.76 -15.92 20.04
CA LYS A 347 -13.05 -15.38 20.52
C LYS A 347 -12.92 -14.69 21.87
N GLN A 348 -12.11 -15.25 22.77
CA GLN A 348 -11.83 -14.64 24.07
C GLN A 348 -11.00 -13.34 23.95
N ARG A 349 -10.16 -13.21 22.90
CA ARG A 349 -9.40 -11.98 22.60
C ARG A 349 -10.25 -10.87 21.96
N ASP A 350 -11.11 -11.20 20.98
CA ASP A 350 -11.98 -10.22 20.30
C ASP A 350 -13.01 -9.62 21.29
N ASN A 351 -13.67 -10.48 22.09
CA ASN A 351 -14.64 -10.08 23.11
C ASN A 351 -14.08 -9.16 24.21
N ALA A 352 -12.76 -9.03 24.33
CA ALA A 352 -12.08 -8.20 25.33
C ALA A 352 -11.66 -6.80 24.81
N ARG A 353 -11.97 -6.45 23.55
CA ARG A 353 -11.59 -5.15 22.93
C ARG A 353 -12.77 -4.19 22.81
N GLU A 354 -12.62 -3.00 23.40
CA GLU A 354 -13.55 -1.88 23.17
C GLU A 354 -13.35 -1.25 21.77
N PRO A 355 -14.38 -0.58 21.20
CA PRO A 355 -14.25 0.15 19.94
C PRO A 355 -13.30 1.35 20.04
N VAL A 356 -12.45 1.55 19.03
CA VAL A 356 -11.50 2.68 18.97
C VAL A 356 -12.23 3.97 18.54
N PRO A 357 -12.09 5.10 19.27
CA PRO A 357 -12.70 6.37 18.90
C PRO A 357 -11.98 7.07 17.73
N ALA A 358 -12.73 7.86 16.95
CA ALA A 358 -12.22 8.58 15.78
C ALA A 358 -11.38 9.83 16.13
N PRO A 359 -10.36 10.19 15.33
CA PRO A 359 -9.49 11.35 15.58
C PRO A 359 -10.08 12.70 15.11
N PRO A 360 -9.70 13.83 15.74
CA PRO A 360 -10.13 15.20 15.36
C PRO A 360 -9.23 15.89 14.31
N THR A 361 -9.55 17.14 13.94
CA THR A 361 -9.11 17.81 12.70
C THR A 361 -8.76 19.31 12.90
N ILE A 362 -7.82 19.89 12.12
CA ILE A 362 -7.25 21.28 12.26
C ILE A 362 -6.87 21.87 10.85
N GLU A 363 -6.69 23.21 10.72
CA GLU A 363 -6.77 24.06 9.47
C GLU A 363 -5.46 24.87 9.12
N VAL A 364 -5.48 25.86 8.17
CA VAL A 364 -4.40 26.85 7.71
C VAL A 364 -3.33 26.35 6.67
N GLU A 365 -2.94 26.98 5.52
CA GLU A 365 -3.36 28.13 4.65
C GLU A 365 -2.66 28.15 3.22
N TYR A 366 -3.08 29.01 2.25
CA TYR A 366 -2.43 29.57 1.00
C TYR A 366 -2.70 29.08 -0.48
N GLU A 367 -2.69 30.06 -1.42
CA GLU A 367 -3.42 30.26 -2.72
C GLU A 367 -3.36 29.25 -3.91
N ASP A 368 -2.44 29.35 -4.88
CA ASP A 368 -2.53 28.57 -6.16
C ASP A 368 -2.46 27.03 -5.91
N MET A 369 -1.85 26.72 -4.78
CA MET A 369 -1.72 25.43 -4.13
C MET A 369 -3.07 24.96 -3.51
N VAL A 370 -3.98 25.87 -3.09
CA VAL A 370 -5.38 25.60 -2.71
C VAL A 370 -6.09 24.78 -3.77
N GLU A 371 -6.18 25.22 -5.04
CA GLU A 371 -7.03 24.51 -6.00
C GLU A 371 -6.49 23.09 -6.25
N THR A 372 -5.17 22.90 -6.21
CA THR A 372 -4.57 21.56 -6.33
C THR A 372 -4.95 20.66 -5.15
N PHE A 373 -4.86 21.14 -3.91
CA PHE A 373 -5.13 20.31 -2.74
C PHE A 373 -6.62 20.20 -2.39
N LYS A 374 -7.46 21.23 -2.58
CA LYS A 374 -8.92 21.10 -2.47
C LYS A 374 -9.51 20.14 -3.49
N ASN A 375 -8.95 20.01 -4.69
CA ASN A 375 -9.40 18.97 -5.64
C ASN A 375 -8.91 17.55 -5.29
N LEU A 376 -7.88 17.38 -4.46
CA LEU A 376 -7.41 16.07 -3.97
C LEU A 376 -8.08 15.64 -2.66
N ILE A 377 -8.25 16.57 -1.72
CA ILE A 377 -8.76 16.35 -0.37
C ILE A 377 -10.30 16.51 -0.33
N GLY A 378 -10.85 17.27 -1.28
CA GLY A 378 -12.27 17.56 -1.43
C GLY A 378 -13.18 16.35 -1.33
N GLN A 379 -14.14 16.38 -0.40
CA GLN A 379 -15.03 15.23 -0.17
C GLN A 379 -16.03 14.96 -1.31
N SER A 380 -16.21 15.91 -2.24
CA SER A 380 -17.19 15.79 -3.32
C SER A 380 -16.94 14.59 -4.25
N GLU A 381 -18.00 13.95 -4.72
CA GLU A 381 -17.89 12.80 -5.64
C GLU A 381 -17.36 13.17 -7.05
N SER A 382 -17.20 14.47 -7.32
CA SER A 382 -16.81 15.04 -8.61
C SER A 382 -15.62 16.02 -8.51
N GLY A 383 -14.67 15.78 -7.59
CA GLY A 383 -13.43 16.56 -7.51
C GLY A 383 -12.72 16.63 -8.87
N LYS A 384 -12.24 17.82 -9.29
CA LYS A 384 -11.67 18.02 -10.63
C LYS A 384 -10.40 17.20 -10.78
N ALA A 385 -10.19 16.58 -11.95
CA ALA A 385 -9.03 15.74 -12.20
C ALA A 385 -7.70 16.52 -12.12
N VAL A 386 -6.89 16.25 -11.10
CA VAL A 386 -5.64 16.98 -10.81
C VAL A 386 -4.50 16.44 -11.67
N GLY A 387 -4.00 17.28 -12.59
CA GLY A 387 -2.88 16.92 -13.46
C GLY A 387 -1.56 16.75 -12.72
N TRP A 388 -0.80 15.72 -13.07
CA TRP A 388 0.53 15.43 -12.51
C TRP A 388 1.49 16.64 -12.53
N PRO A 389 1.56 17.46 -13.59
CA PRO A 389 2.40 18.67 -13.58
C PRO A 389 1.93 19.77 -12.62
N ALA A 390 0.65 19.80 -12.21
CA ALA A 390 0.13 20.75 -11.23
C ALA A 390 0.44 20.27 -9.80
N PHE A 391 0.19 18.99 -9.50
CA PHE A 391 0.59 18.36 -8.24
C PHE A 391 2.09 18.55 -7.94
N ASN A 392 2.95 18.31 -8.93
CA ASN A 392 4.40 18.48 -8.80
C ASN A 392 4.85 19.94 -8.57
N ARG A 393 4.00 20.93 -8.88
CA ARG A 393 4.24 22.35 -8.54
C ARG A 393 3.80 22.64 -7.12
N ALA A 394 2.54 22.36 -6.78
CA ALA A 394 1.97 22.59 -5.46
C ALA A 394 2.77 21.91 -4.32
N VAL A 395 3.23 20.68 -4.51
CA VAL A 395 4.09 19.98 -3.55
C VAL A 395 5.46 20.66 -3.39
N LYS A 396 6.02 21.20 -4.47
CA LYS A 396 7.30 21.94 -4.44
C LYS A 396 7.14 23.34 -3.81
N GLU A 397 6.02 23.99 -4.04
CA GLU A 397 5.65 25.27 -3.40
C GLU A 397 5.48 25.11 -1.88
N LEU A 398 5.00 23.94 -1.41
CA LEU A 398 5.05 23.53 0.00
C LEU A 398 6.45 23.16 0.53
N GLU A 399 7.53 23.55 -0.17
CA GLU A 399 8.93 23.34 0.20
C GLU A 399 9.40 21.87 0.26
N PHE A 400 8.70 20.95 -0.41
CA PHE A 400 9.21 19.60 -0.62
C PHE A 400 10.24 19.57 -1.75
N ASN A 401 11.36 18.90 -1.49
CA ASN A 401 12.42 18.64 -2.46
C ASN A 401 12.16 17.31 -3.17
N LEU A 402 12.15 17.32 -4.51
CA LEU A 402 12.03 16.11 -5.30
C LEU A 402 13.35 15.31 -5.25
N ILE A 403 13.34 14.24 -4.47
CA ILE A 403 14.33 13.16 -4.53
C ILE A 403 13.85 12.16 -5.59
N ARG A 404 14.70 11.86 -6.58
CA ARG A 404 14.41 10.78 -7.52
C ARG A 404 14.54 9.45 -6.78
N THR A 405 13.50 8.63 -6.78
CA THR A 405 13.65 7.22 -6.43
C THR A 405 14.55 6.57 -7.48
N ALA A 406 15.49 5.73 -7.05
CA ALA A 406 16.44 5.09 -7.97
C ALA A 406 15.76 4.19 -9.04
N ASP A 407 14.48 3.84 -8.86
CA ASP A 407 13.68 3.14 -9.88
C ASP A 407 13.29 4.03 -11.09
N GLY A 408 13.42 5.35 -10.96
CA GLY A 408 13.02 6.35 -11.96
C GLY A 408 11.53 6.38 -12.28
N LEU A 409 10.70 5.59 -11.60
CA LEU A 409 9.27 5.47 -11.84
C LEU A 409 8.48 6.31 -10.83
N ASN A 410 8.77 6.13 -9.55
CA ASN A 410 8.13 6.88 -8.48
C ASN A 410 8.77 8.27 -8.34
N HIS A 411 8.13 9.15 -7.58
CA HIS A 411 8.68 10.46 -7.20
C HIS A 411 8.62 10.55 -5.68
N ALA A 412 9.76 10.75 -5.02
CA ALA A 412 9.84 10.93 -3.59
C ALA A 412 10.01 12.41 -3.27
N PHE A 413 9.18 12.93 -2.39
CA PHE A 413 9.17 14.32 -1.98
C PHE A 413 9.62 14.37 -0.53
N GLU A 414 10.76 15.00 -0.23
CA GLU A 414 11.28 15.16 1.13
C GLU A 414 11.10 16.59 1.64
N SER A 415 10.57 16.74 2.86
CA SER A 415 10.51 18.02 3.56
C SER A 415 10.97 17.88 5.02
N SER A 416 11.71 18.89 5.47
CA SER A 416 12.11 19.06 6.88
C SER A 416 11.07 19.80 7.73
N LYS A 417 10.02 20.34 7.11
CA LYS A 417 9.03 21.25 7.73
C LYS A 417 7.85 20.54 8.39
N TYR A 418 7.47 19.36 7.90
CA TYR A 418 6.26 18.64 8.33
C TYR A 418 6.59 17.30 9.02
N GLY A 419 5.62 16.76 9.78
CA GLY A 419 5.82 15.58 10.63
C GLY A 419 6.17 14.28 9.87
N CYS A 420 5.64 14.08 8.65
CA CYS A 420 6.01 12.96 7.79
C CYS A 420 7.03 13.42 6.74
N LYS A 421 8.32 13.16 6.98
CA LYS A 421 9.42 13.70 6.15
C LYS A 421 9.32 13.38 4.67
N LEU A 422 8.75 12.22 4.32
CA LEU A 422 8.76 11.67 2.97
C LEU A 422 7.34 11.38 2.49
N LEU A 423 7.05 11.80 1.25
CA LEU A 423 5.83 11.47 0.51
C LEU A 423 6.25 10.83 -0.82
N VAL A 424 5.96 9.55 -1.03
CA VAL A 424 6.37 8.85 -2.27
C VAL A 424 5.17 8.51 -3.14
N VAL A 425 5.08 9.16 -4.30
CA VAL A 425 3.92 9.10 -5.18
C VAL A 425 4.32 8.50 -6.53
N SER A 426 3.61 7.45 -6.95
CA SER A 426 3.67 6.96 -8.32
C SER A 426 2.97 7.97 -9.24
N PRO A 427 3.52 8.32 -10.42
CA PRO A 427 2.81 9.12 -11.41
C PRO A 427 1.44 8.50 -11.70
N PRO A 428 0.35 9.28 -11.73
CA PRO A 428 -0.99 8.74 -11.91
C PRO A 428 -1.19 8.16 -13.31
N TYR A 429 -2.11 7.18 -13.40
CA TYR A 429 -2.56 6.64 -14.67
C TYR A 429 -3.09 7.77 -15.58
N ARG A 430 -2.61 7.82 -16.84
CA ARG A 430 -2.90 8.92 -17.80
C ARG A 430 -2.56 10.33 -17.28
N GLY A 431 -1.63 10.44 -16.32
CA GLY A 431 -1.11 11.72 -15.86
C GLY A 431 -2.07 12.59 -15.05
N LYS A 432 -3.19 12.04 -14.55
CA LYS A 432 -4.16 12.78 -13.70
C LYS A 432 -4.66 11.93 -12.52
N PHE A 433 -4.74 12.53 -11.34
CA PHE A 433 -5.49 11.96 -10.22
C PHE A 433 -6.98 12.24 -10.44
N GLU A 434 -7.81 11.20 -10.41
CA GLU A 434 -9.25 11.30 -10.70
C GLU A 434 -10.03 10.21 -9.95
N GLY A 435 -11.19 10.57 -9.41
CA GLY A 435 -11.99 9.70 -8.55
C GLY A 435 -11.19 9.16 -7.36
N ASP A 436 -11.20 7.84 -7.18
CA ASP A 436 -10.62 7.15 -6.03
C ASP A 436 -9.12 7.43 -5.83
N SER A 437 -8.34 7.65 -6.91
CA SER A 437 -6.90 7.96 -6.75
C SER A 437 -6.64 9.38 -6.27
N ALA A 438 -7.56 10.33 -6.52
CA ALA A 438 -7.53 11.63 -5.87
C ALA A 438 -7.90 11.49 -4.39
N LEU A 439 -9.04 10.86 -4.08
CA LEU A 439 -9.53 10.64 -2.71
C LEU A 439 -8.50 9.95 -1.80
N VAL A 440 -7.91 8.84 -2.26
CA VAL A 440 -6.93 8.07 -1.47
C VAL A 440 -5.67 8.90 -1.24
N LEU A 441 -5.26 9.73 -2.21
CA LEU A 441 -4.15 10.65 -2.04
C LEU A 441 -4.51 11.77 -1.05
N GLY A 442 -5.69 12.39 -1.14
CA GLY A 442 -6.16 13.40 -0.19
C GLY A 442 -6.21 12.88 1.25
N ARG A 443 -6.76 11.69 1.46
CA ARG A 443 -6.80 11.02 2.77
C ARG A 443 -5.42 10.62 3.29
N ARG A 444 -4.50 10.21 2.41
CA ARG A 444 -3.09 9.96 2.75
C ARG A 444 -2.40 11.25 3.20
N LEU A 445 -2.63 12.36 2.52
CA LEU A 445 -2.10 13.68 2.90
C LEU A 445 -2.68 14.13 4.25
N ASN A 446 -3.99 13.95 4.46
CA ASN A 446 -4.62 14.19 5.76
C ASN A 446 -3.97 13.36 6.89
N LYS A 447 -3.80 12.05 6.70
CA LYS A 447 -3.18 11.17 7.72
C LYS A 447 -1.67 11.40 7.89
N ALA A 448 -0.95 11.88 6.87
CA ALA A 448 0.48 12.18 6.94
C ALA A 448 0.80 13.56 7.55
N TYR A 449 -0.08 14.54 7.35
CA TYR A 449 0.22 15.97 7.57
C TYR A 449 -0.86 16.76 8.30
N GLY A 450 -2.02 16.16 8.58
CA GLY A 450 -3.21 16.86 9.09
C GLY A 450 -4.03 17.60 8.03
N TRP A 451 -3.58 17.61 6.76
CA TRP A 451 -4.15 18.49 5.72
C TRP A 451 -5.61 18.21 5.37
N THR A 452 -6.41 19.26 5.26
CA THR A 452 -7.85 19.26 4.98
C THR A 452 -8.18 20.16 3.78
N GLU A 453 -9.47 20.37 3.47
CA GLU A 453 -9.88 21.44 2.55
C GLU A 453 -9.54 22.82 3.15
N ASP A 454 -9.68 22.97 4.47
CA ASP A 454 -9.51 24.20 5.25
C ASP A 454 -8.06 24.47 5.67
N THR A 455 -7.16 23.49 5.47
CA THR A 455 -5.70 23.67 5.47
C THR A 455 -5.23 24.52 4.29
N PHE A 456 -6.10 24.95 3.37
CA PHE A 456 -5.69 25.78 2.24
C PHE A 456 -6.76 26.86 1.98
N TYR A 457 -6.58 28.06 2.52
CA TYR A 457 -7.44 29.23 2.25
C TYR A 457 -6.67 30.39 1.60
N GLU A 458 -7.43 31.40 1.16
CA GLU A 458 -7.00 32.53 0.33
C GLU A 458 -6.99 33.79 1.22
N GLU A 459 -5.84 34.45 1.36
CA GLU A 459 -5.68 35.59 2.27
C GLU A 459 -6.16 36.88 1.59
N ASP A 460 -7.30 37.43 2.03
CA ASP A 460 -7.93 38.62 1.42
C ASP A 460 -7.01 39.86 1.48
N PRO A 461 -6.46 40.33 0.33
CA PRO A 461 -5.52 41.45 0.31
C PRO A 461 -6.17 42.80 0.60
N GLY A 462 -7.51 42.89 0.64
CA GLY A 462 -8.21 44.12 1.02
C GLY A 462 -8.14 44.42 2.54
N LYS A 463 -7.88 43.41 3.37
CA LYS A 463 -8.16 43.44 4.81
C LYS A 463 -7.23 44.31 5.65
N TYR A 464 -6.08 44.72 5.11
CA TYR A 464 -5.09 45.58 5.78
C TYR A 464 -5.12 47.05 5.34
N LEU A 465 -6.05 47.46 4.48
CA LEU A 465 -6.08 48.83 3.92
C LEU A 465 -6.94 49.84 4.71
N ASP A 466 -7.74 49.39 5.69
CA ASP A 466 -8.70 50.26 6.40
C ASP A 466 -8.18 50.75 7.78
N GLU A 467 -7.06 50.20 8.28
CA GLU A 467 -6.45 50.58 9.57
C GLU A 467 -5.10 51.30 9.43
N THR A 468 -5.01 52.45 8.74
CA THR A 468 -4.02 53.54 9.05
C THR A 468 -4.15 54.81 8.19
N TYR A 469 -5.29 55.54 8.21
CA TYR A 469 -5.24 57.00 7.89
C TYR A 469 -6.33 57.87 8.53
N SER A 470 -6.50 57.76 9.86
CA SER A 470 -7.11 58.84 10.63
C SER A 470 -6.08 59.98 10.80
N GLY A 471 -6.05 60.91 9.85
CA GLY A 471 -5.14 62.06 9.87
C GLY A 471 -5.40 62.98 11.08
N PRO A 472 -4.35 63.52 11.73
CA PRO A 472 -4.52 64.37 12.91
C PRO A 472 -5.09 65.74 12.54
N ASP A 473 -6.09 66.15 13.30
CA ASP A 473 -6.66 67.50 13.28
C ASP A 473 -5.61 68.53 13.77
N SER A 474 -5.32 69.56 12.98
CA SER A 474 -4.36 70.61 13.34
C SER A 474 -4.76 71.97 12.77
N GLY A 475 -5.12 72.89 13.67
CA GLY A 475 -5.44 74.28 13.36
C GLY A 475 -4.37 75.27 13.82
N SER A 476 -4.74 76.56 13.76
CA SER A 476 -3.98 77.76 14.16
C SER A 476 -2.66 78.05 13.43
N ASP A 477 -2.73 79.07 12.58
CA ASP A 477 -1.98 80.34 12.67
C ASP A 477 -0.47 80.32 12.94
N TRP A 478 0.29 81.01 12.07
CA TRP A 478 1.21 82.10 12.45
C TRP A 478 1.33 83.11 11.30
N GLU A 479 1.58 84.38 11.64
CA GLU A 479 1.67 85.53 10.72
C GLU A 479 3.13 85.84 10.28
N SER A 480 3.27 86.93 9.51
CA SER A 480 4.45 87.78 9.26
C SER A 480 5.40 87.48 8.08
N ASP A 481 5.22 88.30 7.03
CA ASP A 481 6.19 89.21 6.39
C ASP A 481 7.63 88.74 6.07
N ASP A 482 7.92 88.58 4.76
CA ASP A 482 8.70 89.55 3.96
C ASP A 482 8.42 89.37 2.45
#